data_AF-A0A0Q4EPM4-F1
#
_entry.id   AF-A0A0Q4EPM4-F1
#
_cell.length_a   1.000
_cell.length_b   1.000
_cell.length_c   1.000
_cell.angle_alpha   90.00
_cell.angle_beta   90.00
_cell.angle_gamma   90.00
#
_symmetry.space_group_name_H-M   'P 1'
#
loop_
_entity.id
_entity.type
_entity.pdbx_description
1 polymer ?
#
loop_
_entity_poly.entity_id
_entity_poly.type
_entity_poly.pdbx_seq_one_letter_code
_entity_poly.pdbx_strand_id
1 'polypeptide(L)'
;MAYHFREFAAGKNDRFVNINELKEAAGMVPSTRTFSAQTQESALELLARPELLLALDIGIGDDGPGKQDGRFDIENIAYVYKRSRAKT
;
A
#
# COMPACT_ATOMS: atom_id res chain seq x y z
N MET A 1 -3.67 -1.57 11.55
CA MET A 1 -3.08 -1.31 10.22
C MET A 1 -3.66 -2.16 9.10
N ALA A 2 -4.08 -3.42 9.29
CA ALA A 2 -4.64 -4.23 8.20
C ALA A 2 -6.05 -3.83 7.69
N TYR A 3 -6.80 -2.99 8.42
CA TYR A 3 -8.22 -2.74 8.13
C TYR A 3 -8.48 -1.74 6.98
N HIS A 4 -7.57 -0.77 6.73
CA HIS A 4 -7.78 0.29 5.75
C HIS A 4 -7.16 0.01 4.37
N PHE A 5 -6.37 -1.05 4.24
CA PHE A 5 -5.75 -1.43 2.96
C PHE A 5 -6.81 -1.59 1.85
N ARG A 6 -7.95 -2.20 2.17
CA ARG A 6 -9.06 -2.39 1.22
C ARG A 6 -9.74 -1.09 0.82
N GLU A 7 -9.58 -0.02 1.58
CA GLU A 7 -10.15 1.29 1.22
C GLU A 7 -9.36 1.97 0.10
N PHE A 8 -8.08 1.60 -0.11
CA PHE A 8 -7.27 2.13 -1.20
C PHE A 8 -7.61 1.51 -2.57
N ALA A 9 -7.92 0.22 -2.63
CA ALA A 9 -8.22 -0.48 -3.88
C ALA A 9 -9.53 0.01 -4.52
N ALA A 10 -9.49 0.48 -5.78
CA ALA A 10 -10.68 0.97 -6.48
C ALA A 10 -11.63 -0.16 -6.89
N GLY A 11 -11.09 -1.36 -7.14
CA GLY A 11 -11.88 -2.53 -7.50
C GLY A 11 -12.44 -3.25 -6.28
N LYS A 12 -13.73 -3.62 -6.33
CA LYS A 12 -14.45 -4.35 -5.26
C LYS A 12 -13.77 -5.66 -4.83
N ASN A 13 -12.91 -6.20 -5.68
CA ASN A 13 -12.09 -7.40 -5.45
C ASN A 13 -10.63 -7.21 -5.91
N ASP A 14 -10.18 -5.97 -6.12
CA ASP A 14 -8.80 -5.77 -6.51
C ASP A 14 -7.91 -6.12 -5.32
N ARG A 15 -6.97 -7.03 -5.55
CA ARG A 15 -6.03 -7.48 -4.53
C ARG A 15 -4.88 -6.50 -4.40
N PHE A 16 -4.70 -5.64 -5.40
CA PHE A 16 -3.58 -4.74 -5.52
C PHE A 16 -4.02 -3.29 -5.35
N VAL A 17 -3.10 -2.49 -4.83
CA VAL A 17 -3.20 -1.03 -4.73
C VAL A 17 -2.05 -0.43 -5.52
N ASN A 18 -2.32 0.54 -6.37
CA ASN A 18 -1.31 1.27 -7.11
C ASN A 18 -1.06 2.68 -6.53
N ILE A 19 0.01 3.34 -6.97
CA ILE A 19 0.40 4.68 -6.47
C ILE A 19 -0.67 5.74 -6.77
N ASN A 20 -1.40 5.66 -7.88
CA ASN A 20 -2.46 6.63 -8.18
C ASN A 20 -3.64 6.48 -7.21
N GLU A 21 -4.02 5.24 -6.87
CA GLU A 21 -5.06 4.99 -5.87
C GLU A 21 -4.66 5.49 -4.47
N LEU A 22 -3.38 5.38 -4.10
CA LEU A 22 -2.86 6.02 -2.88
C LEU A 22 -2.95 7.55 -2.95
N LYS A 23 -2.63 8.16 -4.10
CA LYS A 23 -2.74 9.62 -4.28
C LYS A 23 -4.18 10.11 -4.24
N GLU A 24 -5.11 9.34 -4.79
CA GLU A 24 -6.55 9.60 -4.64
C GLU A 24 -6.96 9.53 -3.17
N ALA A 25 -6.57 8.47 -2.46
CA ALA A 25 -6.87 8.30 -1.04
C ALA A 25 -6.28 9.41 -0.17
N ALA A 26 -5.09 9.92 -0.52
CA ALA A 26 -4.45 11.05 0.14
C ALA A 26 -5.09 12.41 -0.19
N GLY A 27 -6.00 12.48 -1.16
CA GLY A 27 -6.59 13.74 -1.65
C GLY A 27 -5.63 14.57 -2.51
N MET A 28 -4.56 13.97 -3.04
CA MET A 28 -3.60 14.63 -3.92
C MET A 28 -4.07 14.70 -5.38
N VAL A 29 -5.00 13.82 -5.77
CA VAL A 29 -5.61 13.76 -7.11
C VAL A 29 -7.13 13.73 -6.94
N PRO A 30 -7.90 14.44 -7.77
CA PRO A 30 -9.36 14.36 -7.74
C PRO A 30 -9.85 12.92 -7.92
N SER A 31 -10.77 12.48 -7.06
CA SER A 31 -11.41 11.17 -7.14
C SER A 31 -12.90 11.30 -6.81
N THR A 32 -13.73 10.45 -7.41
CA THR A 32 -15.15 10.33 -7.05
C THR A 32 -15.36 9.39 -5.86
N ARG A 33 -14.28 8.83 -5.31
CA ARG A 33 -14.29 7.90 -4.19
C ARG A 33 -14.24 8.66 -2.86
N THR A 34 -14.93 8.13 -1.86
CA THR A 34 -14.91 8.68 -0.50
C THR A 34 -13.98 7.84 0.36
N PHE A 35 -13.06 8.49 1.07
CA PHE A 35 -12.13 7.86 1.98
C PHE A 35 -12.38 8.33 3.40
N SER A 36 -12.19 7.45 4.39
CA SER A 36 -12.21 7.86 5.79
C SER A 36 -10.98 8.72 6.12
N ALA A 37 -11.07 9.53 7.18
CA ALA A 37 -9.94 10.35 7.63
C ALA A 37 -8.69 9.50 7.93
N GLN A 38 -8.87 8.32 8.53
CA GLN A 38 -7.78 7.39 8.82
C GLN A 38 -7.15 6.81 7.55
N THR A 39 -7.95 6.53 6.52
CA THR A 39 -7.43 6.09 5.21
C THR A 39 -6.64 7.19 4.55
N GLN A 40 -7.10 8.44 4.60
CA GLN A 40 -6.37 9.58 4.07
C GLN A 40 -5.03 9.79 4.79
N GLU A 41 -5.02 9.75 6.13
CA GLU A 41 -3.79 9.83 6.93
C GLU A 41 -2.81 8.70 6.62
N SER A 42 -3.31 7.47 6.53
CA SER A 42 -2.49 6.29 6.19
C SER A 42 -1.87 6.40 4.79
N ALA A 43 -2.63 6.92 3.80
CA ALA A 43 -2.13 7.14 2.46
C ALA A 43 -1.03 8.22 2.42
N LEU A 44 -1.23 9.32 3.15
CA LEU A 44 -0.22 10.38 3.31
C LEU A 44 1.07 9.83 3.94
N GLU A 45 0.94 9.03 4.99
CA GLU A 45 2.09 8.42 5.67
C GLU A 45 2.87 7.46 4.77
N LEU A 46 2.16 6.64 3.99
CA LEU A 46 2.80 5.74 3.02
C LEU A 46 3.53 6.53 1.92
N LEU A 47 2.88 7.55 1.34
CA LEU A 47 3.47 8.41 0.31
C LEU A 47 4.70 9.19 0.80
N ALA A 48 4.77 9.50 2.10
CA ALA A 48 5.93 10.15 2.72
C ALA A 48 7.13 9.19 2.94
N ARG A 49 7.00 7.89 2.66
CA ARG A 49 8.02 6.87 2.91
C ARG A 49 8.40 6.13 1.61
N PRO A 50 9.17 6.77 0.70
CA PRO A 50 9.46 6.22 -0.63
C PRO A 50 10.16 4.85 -0.60
N GLU A 51 11.07 4.63 0.35
CA GLU A 51 11.73 3.33 0.54
C GLU A 51 10.75 2.22 0.97
N LEU A 52 9.75 2.58 1.78
CA LEU A 52 8.70 1.64 2.18
C LEU A 52 7.79 1.30 0.99
N LEU A 53 7.41 2.30 0.20
CA LEU A 53 6.64 2.07 -1.03
C LEU A 53 7.38 1.20 -2.03
N LEU A 54 8.69 1.42 -2.21
CA LEU A 54 9.52 0.58 -3.06
C LEU A 54 9.56 -0.87 -2.55
N ALA A 55 9.70 -1.07 -1.24
CA ALA A 55 9.69 -2.40 -0.64
C ALA A 55 8.33 -3.11 -0.79
N LEU A 56 7.23 -2.35 -0.71
CA LEU A 56 5.87 -2.86 -0.93
C LEU A 56 5.64 -3.24 -2.38
N ASP A 57 6.07 -2.40 -3.33
CA ASP A 57 5.95 -2.61 -4.78
C ASP A 57 6.71 -3.86 -5.25
N ILE A 58 7.96 -4.01 -4.85
CA ILE A 58 8.75 -5.19 -5.22
C ILE A 58 8.09 -6.46 -4.65
N GLY A 59 7.64 -6.40 -3.39
CA GLY A 59 7.25 -7.59 -2.64
C GLY A 59 8.43 -8.54 -2.43
N ILE A 60 8.51 -9.23 -1.30
CA ILE A 60 9.52 -10.28 -1.15
C ILE A 60 8.79 -11.49 -0.59
N GLY A 61 8.64 -12.53 -1.40
CA GLY A 61 8.07 -13.80 -0.99
C GLY A 61 9.17 -14.77 -0.54
N ASP A 62 8.77 -15.98 -0.18
CA ASP A 62 9.72 -17.05 0.15
C ASP A 62 10.58 -17.45 -1.07
N ASP A 63 10.07 -17.23 -2.29
CA ASP A 63 10.77 -17.47 -3.56
C ASP A 63 11.68 -16.30 -4.02
N GLY A 64 11.83 -15.27 -3.17
CA GLY A 64 12.65 -14.08 -3.47
C GLY A 64 11.83 -12.83 -3.81
N PRO A 65 12.48 -11.76 -4.31
CA PRO A 65 11.81 -10.51 -4.64
C PRO A 65 10.83 -10.72 -5.80
N GLY A 66 9.65 -10.10 -5.69
CA GLY A 66 8.68 -10.01 -6.77
C GLY A 66 9.06 -8.95 -7.81
N LYS A 67 8.09 -8.57 -8.65
CA LYS A 67 8.30 -7.58 -9.71
C LYS A 67 7.97 -6.19 -9.18
N GLN A 68 8.85 -5.22 -9.45
CA GLN A 68 8.54 -3.81 -9.32
C GLN A 68 7.59 -3.40 -10.46
N ASP A 69 6.27 -3.42 -10.20
CA ASP A 69 5.24 -3.12 -11.20
C ASP A 69 4.30 -1.96 -10.82
N GLY A 70 4.63 -1.25 -9.74
CA GLY A 70 3.94 -0.07 -9.23
C GLY A 70 2.71 -0.41 -8.40
N ARG A 71 2.58 -1.67 -7.93
CA ARG A 71 1.40 -2.16 -7.20
C ARG A 71 1.81 -3.05 -6.03
N PHE A 72 1.02 -3.04 -4.97
CA PHE A 72 1.25 -3.89 -3.80
C PHE A 72 -0.06 -4.45 -3.25
N ASP A 73 0.01 -5.63 -2.64
CA ASP A 73 -1.11 -6.26 -1.97
C ASP A 73 -0.95 -6.32 -0.43
N ILE A 74 -1.96 -6.87 0.24
CA ILE A 74 -1.92 -7.05 1.70
C ILE A 74 -0.84 -8.04 2.14
N GLU A 75 -0.42 -8.97 1.27
CA GLU A 75 0.63 -9.94 1.56
C GLU A 75 1.99 -9.24 1.56
N ASN A 76 2.23 -8.29 0.64
CA ASN A 76 3.41 -7.43 0.66
C ASN A 76 3.50 -6.62 1.97
N ILE A 77 2.38 -6.05 2.44
CA ILE A 77 2.32 -5.34 3.73
C ILE A 77 2.67 -6.27 4.88
N ALA A 78 2.03 -7.44 4.95
CA ALA A 78 2.25 -8.41 6.01
C ALA A 78 3.71 -8.85 6.06
N TYR A 79 4.32 -9.07 4.89
CA TYR A 79 5.72 -9.46 4.78
C TYR A 79 6.67 -8.35 5.26
N VAL A 80 6.52 -7.13 4.75
CA VAL A 80 7.37 -5.98 5.14
C VAL A 80 7.27 -5.73 6.64
N TYR A 81 6.06 -5.84 7.21
CA TYR A 81 5.83 -5.75 8.64
C TYR A 81 6.55 -6.86 9.44
N LYS A 82 6.45 -8.12 9.00
CA LYS A 82 7.16 -9.24 9.64
C LYS A 82 8.67 -9.04 9.61
N ARG A 83 9.21 -8.57 8.48
CA ARG A 83 10.66 -8.35 8.31
C ARG A 83 11.19 -7.16 9.10
N SER A 84 10.44 -6.07 9.21
CA SER A 84 10.84 -4.93 10.03
C SER A 84 10.93 -5.29 11.52
N ARG A 85 10.07 -6.22 11.98
CA ARG A 85 10.06 -6.75 13.34
C ARG A 85 11.17 -7.78 13.62
N ALA A 86 11.61 -8.52 12.61
CA ALA A 86 12.69 -9.51 12.74
C ALA A 86 14.10 -8.89 12.78
N LYS A 87 14.24 -7.61 12.45
CA LYS A 87 15.50 -6.85 12.52
C LYS A 87 15.73 -6.14 13.86
N THR A 88 14.91 -6.44 14.87
CA THR A 88 15.04 -5.97 16.27
C THR A 88 15.36 -7.12 17.18
#